data_AF-A0A3S9Z934-F1
#
_entry.id   AF-A0A3S9Z934-F1
#
_cell.length_a   1.000
_cell.length_b   1.000
_cell.length_c   1.000
_cell.angle_alpha   90.00
_cell.angle_beta   90.00
_cell.angle_gamma   90.00
#
_symmetry.space_group_name_H-M   'P 1'
#
loop_
_entity.id
_entity.type
_entity.pdbx_description
1 polymer ?
#
loop_
_entity_poly.entity_id
_entity_poly.type
_entity_poly.pdbx_seq_one_letter_code
_entity_poly.pdbx_strand_id
1 'polypeptide(L)'
;MTRAPHALTLDPGLRDLRAADHLLHTLATELALPQGVFGCTHLIRGDRPRVAVSLALPSRPLPRTALEGLAALGHETTDGVPDDTGRAVLYPGAAALTGTITLAETLSRSAITAVVALGSPDRPPPQTRLMTRDHVRPQWQDGELVLTVMPAAGDLLVPFEVPDPTPCCADH
;
A
#
# COMPACT_ATOMS: atom_id res chain seq x y z
N MET A 1 15.85 20.75 -9.07
CA MET A 1 16.16 19.66 -8.13
C MET A 1 14.88 19.34 -7.35
N THR A 2 14.20 18.26 -7.69
CA THR A 2 12.99 17.82 -6.97
C THR A 2 13.43 17.26 -5.63
N ARG A 3 13.05 17.90 -4.52
CA ARG A 3 13.39 17.43 -3.18
C ARG A 3 12.73 16.07 -2.97
N ALA A 4 13.40 15.14 -2.28
CA ALA A 4 12.83 13.85 -1.93
C ALA A 4 11.46 14.02 -1.24
N PRO A 5 10.52 13.09 -1.46
CA PRO A 5 9.22 13.10 -0.79
C PRO A 5 9.41 13.13 0.73
N HIS A 6 8.53 13.83 1.42
CA HIS A 6 8.57 13.92 2.89
C HIS A 6 7.61 12.88 3.45
N ALA A 7 8.13 11.97 4.27
CA ALA A 7 7.34 10.92 4.88
C ALA A 7 6.95 11.27 6.32
N LEU A 8 5.72 10.91 6.69
CA LEU A 8 5.17 11.04 8.04
C LEU A 8 4.59 9.71 8.46
N THR A 9 4.80 9.32 9.72
CA THR A 9 4.25 8.11 10.33
C THR A 9 3.23 8.46 11.40
N LEU A 10 2.13 7.72 11.42
CA LEU A 10 1.09 7.75 12.43
C LEU A 10 0.99 6.37 13.08
N ASP A 11 0.92 6.34 14.41
CA ASP A 11 0.76 5.12 15.18
C ASP A 11 -0.45 5.22 16.14
N PRO A 12 -1.68 5.10 15.61
CA PRO A 12 -2.90 5.18 16.40
C PRO A 12 -3.16 3.94 17.28
N GLY A 13 -2.23 2.98 17.36
CA GLY A 13 -2.41 1.76 18.15
C GLY A 13 -3.38 0.73 17.55
N LEU A 14 -3.58 0.77 16.22
CA LEU A 14 -4.45 -0.18 15.50
C LEU A 14 -3.89 -1.60 15.56
N ARG A 15 -4.78 -2.60 15.66
CA ARG A 15 -4.39 -4.02 15.71
C ARG A 15 -4.75 -4.81 14.45
N ASP A 16 -5.42 -4.15 13.52
CA ASP A 16 -6.00 -4.78 12.34
C ASP A 16 -5.58 -4.00 11.09
N LEU A 17 -5.19 -4.74 10.04
CA LEU A 17 -4.74 -4.16 8.78
C LEU A 17 -5.88 -3.46 8.05
N ARG A 18 -7.09 -4.03 8.06
CA ARG A 18 -8.24 -3.42 7.40
C ARG A 18 -8.58 -2.06 8.02
N ALA A 19 -8.52 -1.93 9.34
CA ALA A 19 -8.70 -0.66 10.03
C ALA A 19 -7.63 0.38 9.62
N ALA A 20 -6.38 -0.06 9.42
CA ALA A 20 -5.30 0.80 8.95
C ALA A 20 -5.49 1.24 7.48
N ASP A 21 -5.99 0.36 6.62
CA ASP A 21 -6.33 0.66 5.23
C ASP A 21 -7.46 1.67 5.13
N HIS A 22 -8.52 1.47 5.92
CA HIS A 22 -9.62 2.41 6.03
C HIS A 22 -9.15 3.77 6.55
N LEU A 23 -8.26 3.78 7.53
CA LEU A 23 -7.66 5.03 8.01
C LEU A 23 -6.93 5.76 6.87
N LEU A 24 -6.10 5.06 6.08
CA LEU A 24 -5.40 5.69 4.95
C LEU A 24 -6.36 6.28 3.91
N HIS A 25 -7.43 5.58 3.54
CA HIS A 25 -8.45 6.12 2.63
C HIS A 25 -9.23 7.31 3.24
N THR A 26 -9.52 7.25 4.54
CA THR A 26 -10.18 8.33 5.28
C THR A 26 -9.30 9.57 5.27
N LEU A 27 -8.02 9.43 5.64
CA LEU A 27 -7.03 10.52 5.62
C LEU A 27 -6.85 11.09 4.23
N ALA A 28 -6.80 10.25 3.19
CA ALA A 28 -6.72 10.71 1.81
C ALA A 28 -7.90 11.62 1.43
N THR A 29 -9.10 11.28 1.90
CA THR A 29 -10.33 12.04 1.64
C THR A 29 -10.37 13.34 2.45
N GLU A 30 -10.21 13.24 3.77
CA GLU A 30 -10.29 14.37 4.71
C GLU A 30 -9.22 15.43 4.45
N LEU A 31 -8.01 15.00 4.07
CA LEU A 31 -6.90 15.91 3.75
C LEU A 31 -6.84 16.29 2.27
N ALA A 32 -7.78 15.81 1.45
CA ALA A 32 -7.80 15.99 -0.01
C ALA A 32 -6.43 15.68 -0.66
N LEU A 33 -5.83 14.55 -0.28
CA LEU A 33 -4.50 14.16 -0.74
C LEU A 33 -4.50 13.92 -2.26
N PRO A 34 -3.49 14.40 -3.01
CA PRO A 34 -3.42 14.16 -4.43
C PRO A 34 -3.07 12.70 -4.73
N GLN A 35 -3.40 12.25 -5.94
CA GLN A 35 -3.11 10.88 -6.42
C GLN A 35 -1.61 10.53 -6.46
N GLY A 36 -0.72 11.50 -6.28
CA GLY A 36 0.73 11.32 -6.19
C GLY A 36 1.25 10.84 -4.83
N VAL A 37 0.39 10.73 -3.81
CA VAL A 37 0.78 10.33 -2.45
C VAL A 37 0.88 8.81 -2.34
N PHE A 38 1.91 8.35 -1.63
CA PHE A 38 1.96 6.97 -1.16
C PHE A 38 1.48 6.89 0.28
N GLY A 39 0.66 5.90 0.58
CA GLY A 39 0.15 5.60 1.91
C GLY A 39 0.41 4.13 2.20
N CYS A 40 1.19 3.82 3.23
CA CYS A 40 1.63 2.46 3.53
C CYS A 40 1.21 2.02 4.93
N THR A 41 0.88 0.75 5.08
CA THR A 41 0.76 0.08 6.38
C THR A 41 2.06 -0.61 6.75
N HIS A 42 2.42 -0.56 8.04
CA HIS A 42 3.64 -1.13 8.60
C HIS A 42 3.31 -1.97 9.83
N LEU A 43 3.76 -3.22 9.83
CA LEU A 43 3.55 -4.14 10.95
C LEU A 43 4.64 -3.93 12.00
N ILE A 44 4.28 -3.30 13.12
CA ILE A 44 5.19 -3.14 14.25
C ILE A 44 5.11 -4.39 15.12
N ARG A 45 6.20 -5.16 15.10
CA ARG A 45 6.38 -6.35 15.95
C ARG A 45 6.88 -5.93 17.34
N GLY A 46 6.49 -6.67 18.37
CA GLY A 46 6.89 -6.43 19.75
C GLY A 46 5.85 -6.96 20.73
N ASP A 47 5.99 -6.61 22.01
CA ASP A 47 5.10 -7.09 23.09
C ASP A 47 3.62 -6.71 22.89
N ARG A 48 3.37 -5.64 22.11
CA ARG A 48 2.03 -5.22 21.67
C ARG A 48 2.05 -5.01 20.16
N PRO A 49 1.81 -6.08 19.37
CA PRO A 49 1.74 -5.99 17.92
C PRO A 49 0.68 -4.99 17.49
N ARG A 50 1.02 -4.14 16.53
CA ARG A 50 0.13 -3.09 16.01
C ARG A 50 0.51 -2.70 14.58
N VAL A 51 -0.36 -1.92 13.96
CA VAL A 51 -0.20 -1.42 12.61
C VAL A 51 -0.03 0.10 12.66
N ALA A 52 1.13 0.59 12.24
CA ALA A 52 1.34 2.00 11.95
C ALA A 52 1.04 2.28 10.47
N VAL A 53 0.73 3.53 10.15
CA VAL A 53 0.55 3.99 8.78
C VAL A 53 1.54 5.10 8.46
N SER A 54 2.02 5.16 7.23
CA SER A 54 2.86 6.26 6.77
C SER A 54 2.29 6.92 5.52
N LEU A 55 2.58 8.22 5.35
CA LEU A 55 2.24 9.00 4.17
C LEU A 55 3.51 9.62 3.59
N ALA A 56 3.85 9.29 2.34
CA ALA A 56 4.91 9.95 1.60
C ALA A 56 4.31 11.05 0.70
N LEU A 57 4.56 12.30 1.07
CA LEU A 57 3.97 13.48 0.46
C LEU A 57 4.92 14.13 -0.55
N PRO A 58 4.42 14.63 -1.70
CA PRO A 58 5.24 15.40 -2.62
C PRO A 58 5.78 16.67 -1.96
N SER A 59 6.95 17.10 -2.42
CA SER A 59 7.74 18.16 -1.81
C SER A 59 7.19 19.56 -2.10
N ARG A 60 6.19 19.95 -1.29
CA ARG A 60 5.56 21.28 -1.16
C ARG A 60 4.46 21.63 -2.19
N PRO A 61 3.43 22.39 -1.75
CA PRO A 61 3.16 22.88 -0.39
C PRO A 61 2.59 21.81 0.58
N LEU A 62 2.30 20.60 0.10
CA LEU A 62 1.54 19.56 0.79
C LEU A 62 1.99 19.16 2.21
N PRO A 63 3.29 19.06 2.56
CA PRO A 63 3.68 18.57 3.87
C PRO A 63 3.14 19.39 5.04
N ARG A 64 3.12 20.72 4.90
CA ARG A 64 2.63 21.61 5.98
C ARG A 64 1.12 21.49 6.16
N THR A 65 0.37 21.52 5.06
CA THR A 65 -1.09 21.39 5.08
C THR A 65 -1.53 20.03 5.60
N ALA A 66 -0.83 18.95 5.23
CA ALA A 66 -1.10 17.62 5.74
C ALA A 66 -0.82 17.54 7.25
N LEU A 67 0.29 18.09 7.74
CA LEU A 67 0.59 18.13 9.17
C LEU A 67 -0.47 18.90 9.98
N GLU A 68 -0.86 20.09 9.50
CA GLU A 68 -1.90 20.90 10.15
C GLU A 68 -3.25 20.16 10.16
N GLY A 69 -3.63 19.49 9.06
CA GLY A 69 -4.85 18.69 8.97
C GLY A 69 -4.81 17.44 9.86
N LEU A 70 -3.69 16.74 9.91
CA LEU A 70 -3.50 15.59 10.79
C LEU A 70 -3.61 15.97 12.26
N ALA A 71 -2.98 17.09 12.67
CA ALA A 71 -3.11 17.61 14.02
C ALA A 71 -4.56 18.02 14.34
N ALA A 72 -5.27 18.63 13.39
CA ALA A 72 -6.68 19.00 13.55
C ALA A 72 -7.60 17.77 13.70
N LEU A 73 -7.24 16.64 13.08
CA LEU A 73 -7.90 15.35 13.25
C LEU A 73 -7.47 14.61 14.55
N GLY A 74 -6.56 15.18 15.33
CA GLY A 74 -6.08 14.60 16.59
C GLY A 74 -5.02 13.52 16.42
N HIS A 75 -4.34 13.46 15.27
CA HIS A 75 -3.27 12.50 15.03
C HIS A 75 -1.90 13.06 15.40
N GLU A 76 -1.14 12.28 16.17
CA GLU A 76 0.29 12.51 16.37
C GLU A 76 1.08 11.93 15.20
N THR A 77 2.13 12.66 14.77
CA THR A 77 2.97 12.28 13.63
C THR A 77 4.44 12.26 14.01
N THR A 78 5.18 11.28 13.49
CA THR A 78 6.65 11.24 13.52
C THR A 78 7.21 11.40 12.11
N ASP A 79 8.30 12.15 11.95
CA ASP A 79 8.98 12.27 10.66
C ASP A 79 9.62 10.94 10.22
N GLY A 80 9.45 10.60 8.94
CA GLY A 80 10.00 9.39 8.32
C GLY A 80 8.97 8.26 8.16
N VAL A 81 9.46 7.11 7.69
CA VAL A 81 8.75 5.82 7.66
C VAL A 81 9.30 4.92 8.77
N PRO A 82 8.49 4.01 9.35
CA PRO A 82 8.95 3.14 10.42
C PRO A 82 9.86 2.00 9.92
N ASP A 83 9.72 1.62 8.65
CA ASP A 83 10.54 0.64 7.94
C ASP A 83 10.49 0.89 6.42
N ASP A 84 11.37 0.22 5.68
CA ASP A 84 11.49 0.27 4.22
C ASP A 84 10.65 -0.80 3.49
N THR A 85 9.80 -1.54 4.22
CA THR A 85 9.06 -2.71 3.71
C THR A 85 7.54 -2.53 3.74
N GLY A 86 7.05 -1.29 3.89
CA GLY A 86 5.62 -0.98 4.00
C GLY A 86 4.79 -1.50 2.83
N ARG A 87 3.54 -1.89 3.11
CA ARG A 87 2.56 -2.31 2.11
C ARG A 87 1.70 -1.14 1.67
N ALA A 88 1.69 -0.82 0.39
CA ALA A 88 1.01 0.36 -0.13
C ALA A 88 -0.49 0.12 -0.30
N VAL A 89 -1.26 1.12 0.14
CA VAL A 89 -2.72 1.21 0.04
C VAL A 89 -3.09 2.35 -0.90
N LEU A 90 -2.44 3.49 -0.69
CA LEU A 90 -2.50 4.64 -1.58
C LEU A 90 -1.21 4.64 -2.40
N TYR A 91 -1.36 4.70 -3.71
CA TYR A 91 -0.25 4.89 -4.64
C TYR A 91 -0.80 5.37 -5.98
N PRO A 92 0.02 6.06 -6.80
CA PRO A 92 -0.39 6.50 -8.13
C PRO A 92 -0.92 5.34 -8.97
N GLY A 93 -2.12 5.52 -9.52
CA GLY A 93 -2.77 4.55 -10.40
C GLY A 93 -3.51 3.39 -9.73
N ALA A 94 -3.55 3.31 -8.39
CA ALA A 94 -4.28 2.26 -7.67
C ALA A 94 -5.76 2.15 -8.12
N ALA A 95 -6.45 3.29 -8.29
CA ALA A 95 -7.86 3.33 -8.71
C ALA A 95 -8.10 2.78 -10.13
N ALA A 96 -7.06 2.66 -10.97
CA ALA A 96 -7.16 2.08 -12.31
C ALA A 96 -7.02 0.55 -12.32
N LEU A 97 -6.64 -0.06 -11.18
CA LEU A 97 -6.40 -1.50 -11.05
C LEU A 97 -7.67 -2.22 -10.57
N THR A 98 -8.67 -2.28 -11.45
CA THR A 98 -9.97 -2.90 -11.17
C THR A 98 -10.29 -4.02 -12.15
N GLY A 99 -11.13 -4.97 -11.72
CA GLY A 99 -11.55 -6.11 -12.55
C GLY A 99 -10.40 -7.02 -12.96
N THR A 100 -10.39 -7.47 -14.22
CA THR A 100 -9.33 -8.32 -14.79
C THR A 100 -8.54 -7.56 -15.84
N ILE A 101 -7.25 -7.35 -15.59
CA ILE A 101 -6.31 -6.62 -16.46
C ILE A 101 -5.05 -7.47 -16.70
N THR A 102 -4.21 -7.08 -17.65
CA THR A 102 -2.91 -7.75 -17.85
C THR A 102 -1.84 -7.22 -16.89
N LEU A 103 -0.75 -7.97 -16.72
CA LEU A 103 0.42 -7.47 -15.97
C LEU A 103 1.05 -6.25 -16.65
N ALA A 104 1.04 -6.18 -17.98
CA ALA A 104 1.48 -5.01 -18.74
C ALA A 104 0.64 -3.77 -18.42
N GLU A 105 -0.70 -3.91 -18.34
CA GLU A 105 -1.58 -2.82 -17.92
C GLU A 105 -1.35 -2.43 -16.46
N THR A 106 -1.11 -3.40 -15.58
CA THR A 106 -0.83 -3.16 -14.16
C THR A 106 0.40 -2.26 -13.98
N LEU A 107 1.50 -2.61 -14.66
CA LEU A 107 2.76 -1.87 -14.59
C LEU A 107 2.71 -0.51 -15.30
N SER A 108 1.95 -0.39 -16.40
CA SER A 108 1.87 0.87 -17.16
C SER A 108 0.89 1.89 -16.57
N ARG A 109 -0.11 1.45 -15.81
CA ARG A 109 -1.15 2.30 -15.25
C ARG A 109 -0.95 2.65 -13.78
N SER A 110 0.06 2.08 -13.13
CA SER A 110 0.30 2.30 -11.69
C SER A 110 1.77 2.49 -11.36
N ALA A 111 2.03 2.89 -10.11
CA ALA A 111 3.38 3.00 -9.56
C ALA A 111 4.06 1.66 -9.28
N ILE A 112 3.39 0.52 -9.51
CA ILE A 112 3.99 -0.81 -9.33
C ILE A 112 5.12 -0.99 -10.35
N THR A 113 6.32 -1.30 -9.86
CA THR A 113 7.52 -1.45 -10.70
C THR A 113 7.79 -2.90 -11.09
N ALA A 114 7.34 -3.86 -10.27
CA ALA A 114 7.53 -5.27 -10.53
C ALA A 114 6.33 -6.11 -10.07
N VAL A 115 6.16 -7.25 -10.74
CA VAL A 115 5.21 -8.30 -10.35
C VAL A 115 5.98 -9.60 -10.22
N VAL A 116 5.80 -10.30 -9.10
CA VAL A 116 6.46 -11.58 -8.79
C VAL A 116 5.42 -12.62 -8.41
N ALA A 117 5.56 -13.84 -8.91
CA ALA A 117 4.71 -14.95 -8.49
C ALA A 117 5.22 -15.54 -7.16
N LEU A 118 4.31 -15.78 -6.21
CA LEU A 118 4.66 -16.39 -4.93
C LEU A 118 5.30 -17.76 -5.16
N GLY A 119 6.47 -17.97 -4.55
CA GLY A 119 7.21 -19.24 -4.65
C GLY A 119 7.92 -19.45 -5.99
N SER A 120 7.94 -18.47 -6.89
CA SER A 120 8.70 -18.52 -8.15
C SER A 120 9.61 -17.30 -8.29
N PRO A 121 10.89 -17.47 -8.66
CA PRO A 121 11.78 -16.35 -8.96
C PRO A 121 11.47 -15.72 -10.33
N ASP A 122 10.73 -16.41 -11.20
CA ASP A 122 10.50 -15.97 -12.57
C ASP A 122 9.38 -14.92 -12.64
N ARG A 123 9.63 -13.86 -13.43
CA ARG A 123 8.61 -12.85 -13.74
C ARG A 123 7.55 -13.47 -14.66
N PRO A 124 6.25 -13.39 -14.32
CA PRO A 124 5.21 -13.90 -15.21
C PRO A 124 5.15 -13.09 -16.52
N PRO A 125 4.71 -13.70 -17.64
CA PRO A 125 4.60 -13.01 -18.93
C PRO A 125 3.72 -11.74 -18.83
N PRO A 126 4.05 -10.64 -19.52
CA PRO A 126 3.29 -9.38 -19.45
C PRO A 126 1.81 -9.50 -19.84
N GLN A 127 1.48 -10.44 -20.72
CA GLN A 127 0.11 -10.70 -21.21
C GLN A 127 -0.72 -11.53 -20.24
N THR A 128 -0.10 -12.06 -19.17
CA THR A 128 -0.81 -12.84 -18.15
C THR A 128 -1.89 -11.98 -17.50
N ARG A 129 -3.07 -12.55 -17.32
CA ARG A 129 -4.23 -11.86 -16.77
C ARG A 129 -4.19 -11.90 -15.24
N LEU A 130 -4.42 -10.76 -14.62
CA LEU A 130 -4.53 -10.54 -13.19
C LEU A 130 -5.99 -10.18 -12.86
N MET A 131 -6.65 -11.02 -12.08
CA MET A 131 -7.91 -10.67 -11.44
C MET A 131 -7.61 -9.91 -10.14
N THR A 132 -7.75 -8.59 -10.18
CA THR A 132 -7.32 -7.65 -9.13
C THR A 132 -8.11 -7.79 -7.83
N ARG A 133 -9.35 -8.31 -7.90
CA ARG A 133 -10.34 -8.31 -6.80
C ARG A 133 -10.60 -6.91 -6.23
N ASP A 134 -10.29 -5.88 -7.01
CA ASP A 134 -10.31 -4.48 -6.58
C ASP A 134 -9.50 -4.24 -5.29
N HIS A 135 -8.52 -5.11 -5.01
CA HIS A 135 -7.67 -5.10 -3.82
C HIS A 135 -6.23 -5.47 -4.18
N VAL A 136 -5.44 -4.46 -4.51
CA VAL A 136 -4.06 -4.61 -4.97
C VAL A 136 -3.11 -3.94 -3.97
N ARG A 137 -2.36 -4.76 -3.23
CA ARG A 137 -1.50 -4.37 -2.10
C ARG A 137 -0.03 -4.70 -2.39
N PRO A 138 0.66 -3.89 -3.21
CA PRO A 138 2.09 -4.08 -3.44
C PRO A 138 2.91 -3.68 -2.20
N GLN A 139 4.11 -4.21 -2.09
CA GLN A 139 5.02 -3.99 -0.97
C GLN A 139 6.30 -3.32 -1.45
N TRP A 140 6.85 -2.40 -0.66
CA TRP A 140 8.20 -1.90 -0.88
C TRP A 140 9.24 -3.00 -0.62
N GLN A 141 10.12 -3.23 -1.58
CA GLN A 141 11.23 -4.17 -1.50
C GLN A 141 12.43 -3.57 -2.23
N ASP A 142 13.54 -3.33 -1.53
CA ASP A 142 14.77 -2.74 -2.10
C ASP A 142 14.54 -1.44 -2.91
N GLY A 143 13.56 -0.62 -2.48
CA GLY A 143 13.18 0.62 -3.16
C GLY A 143 12.24 0.45 -4.36
N GLU A 144 11.86 -0.78 -4.70
CA GLU A 144 10.85 -1.11 -5.72
C GLU A 144 9.48 -1.37 -5.09
N LEU A 145 8.41 -1.00 -5.80
CA LEU A 145 7.05 -1.30 -5.38
C LEU A 145 6.60 -2.59 -6.07
N VAL A 146 6.69 -3.71 -5.35
CA VAL A 146 6.54 -5.06 -5.88
C VAL A 146 5.18 -5.64 -5.53
N LEU A 147 4.41 -6.07 -6.55
CA LEU A 147 3.18 -6.82 -6.35
C LEU A 147 3.45 -8.33 -6.37
N THR A 148 3.21 -9.00 -5.25
CA THR A 148 3.20 -10.47 -5.19
C THR A 148 1.85 -11.01 -5.63
N VAL A 149 1.86 -11.99 -6.53
CA VAL A 149 0.67 -12.64 -7.09
C VAL A 149 0.74 -14.16 -6.93
N MET A 150 -0.41 -14.83 -6.99
CA MET A 150 -0.51 -16.29 -6.96
C MET A 150 -1.31 -16.80 -8.17
N PRO A 151 -1.06 -18.04 -8.64
CA PRO A 151 -1.93 -18.70 -9.60
C PRO A 151 -3.37 -18.88 -9.08
N ALA A 152 -4.33 -18.78 -9.99
CA ALA A 152 -5.74 -19.08 -9.80
C ALA A 152 -6.29 -19.87 -11.00
N ALA A 153 -7.52 -20.38 -10.88
CA ALA A 153 -8.14 -21.14 -11.96
C ALA A 153 -8.26 -20.32 -13.27
N GLY A 154 -8.09 -21.01 -14.41
CA GLY A 154 -8.26 -20.40 -15.74
C GLY A 154 -7.09 -19.51 -16.19
N ASP A 155 -5.85 -19.91 -15.88
CA ASP A 155 -4.62 -19.18 -16.23
C ASP A 155 -4.61 -17.71 -15.74
N LEU A 156 -5.31 -17.48 -14.63
CA LEU A 156 -5.38 -16.19 -13.96
C LEU A 156 -4.34 -16.11 -12.85
N LEU A 157 -3.81 -14.91 -12.66
CA LEU A 157 -3.12 -14.51 -11.46
C LEU A 157 -4.06 -13.71 -10.58
N VAL A 158 -3.81 -13.72 -9.28
CA VAL A 158 -4.52 -12.94 -8.28
C VAL A 158 -3.52 -12.33 -7.31
N PRO A 159 -3.80 -11.15 -6.71
CA PRO A 159 -2.96 -10.64 -5.63
C PRO A 159 -2.82 -11.65 -4.48
N PHE A 160 -1.64 -11.67 -3.87
CA PHE A 160 -1.34 -12.52 -2.70
C PHE A 160 -2.22 -12.15 -1.50
N GLU A 161 -2.33 -10.85 -1.20
CA GLU A 161 -3.23 -10.40 -0.14
C GLU A 161 -4.69 -10.54 -0.58
N VAL A 162 -5.50 -10.97 0.37
CA VAL A 162 -6.95 -11.06 0.24
C VAL A 162 -7.58 -9.99 1.15
N PRO A 163 -8.63 -9.28 0.69
CA PRO A 163 -9.22 -8.17 1.44
C PRO A 163 -9.90 -8.61 2.74
N ASP A 164 -10.42 -9.84 2.76
CA ASP A 164 -11.05 -10.48 3.90
C ASP A 164 -10.41 -11.86 4.06
N PRO A 165 -9.22 -11.97 4.68
CA PRO A 165 -8.66 -13.27 4.96
C PRO A 165 -9.62 -13.98 5.91
N THR A 166 -10.12 -15.16 5.50
CA THR A 166 -10.70 -16.09 6.47
C THR A 166 -9.66 -16.25 7.57
N PRO A 167 -10.00 -16.09 8.86
CA PRO A 167 -9.03 -16.27 9.94
C PRO A 167 -8.51 -17.71 9.88
N CYS A 168 -7.35 -17.92 9.25
CA CYS A 168 -6.67 -19.19 9.28
C CYS A 168 -5.72 -19.12 10.48
N CYS A 169 -6.21 -19.68 11.59
CA CYS A 169 -5.45 -20.01 12.80
C CYS A 169 -5.04 -18.79 13.64
N ALA A 170 -5.97 -18.29 14.47
CA ALA A 170 -5.68 -17.43 15.61
C ALA A 170 -5.60 -18.21 16.95
N ASP A 171 -5.56 -19.54 16.91
CA ASP A 171 -5.40 -20.41 18.09
C ASP A 171 -4.18 -21.34 17.89
N HIS A 172 -2.97 -20.88 18.23
CA HIS A 172 -1.82 -21.76 18.55
C HIS A 172 -0.88 -21.06 19.53
#